data_AF-A0A846BUB1-F1
#
_entry.id   AF-A0A846BUB1-F1
#
_cell.length_a   1.000
_cell.length_b   1.000
_cell.length_c   1.000
_cell.angle_alpha   90.00
_cell.angle_beta   90.00
_cell.angle_gamma   90.00
#
_symmetry.space_group_name_H-M   'P 1'
#
loop_
_entity.id
_entity.type
_entity.pdbx_description
1 polymer ?
#
loop_
_entity_poly.entity_id
_entity_poly.type
_entity_poly.pdbx_seq_one_letter_code
_entity_poly.pdbx_strand_id
1 'polypeptide(L)'
;MSKFIPSKKHQPCEICGDTSGKCRTHQDGEILLCMSFSGSKFGEIQNGYKCIKEDKGKGWSTWKIDNTQEWTQQQRSEWKQRLEARRRQQAKQDEARASRALSERQKHEQYQKMLAELDLHPDDR
;
A
#
# COMPACT_ATOMS: atom_id res chain seq x y z
N MET A 1 -15.25 4.79 2.44
CA MET A 1 -14.76 3.45 2.05
C MET A 1 -14.61 3.43 0.54
N SER A 2 -13.42 3.12 0.01
CA SER A 2 -13.17 3.00 -1.42
C SER A 2 -13.97 1.82 -2.00
N LYS A 3 -14.97 2.12 -2.83
CA LYS A 3 -15.92 1.12 -3.33
C LYS A 3 -15.39 0.51 -4.63
N PHE A 4 -15.17 -0.80 -4.62
CA PHE A 4 -14.88 -1.57 -5.82
C PHE A 4 -16.20 -2.03 -6.45
N ILE A 5 -16.36 -1.77 -7.75
CA ILE A 5 -17.53 -2.11 -8.55
C ILE A 5 -17.21 -3.39 -9.33
N PRO A 6 -17.92 -4.50 -9.12
CA PRO A 6 -17.74 -5.73 -9.90
C PRO A 6 -18.07 -5.52 -11.38
N SER A 7 -17.42 -6.28 -12.25
CA SER A 7 -17.74 -6.32 -13.68
C SER A 7 -19.18 -6.82 -13.90
N LYS A 8 -19.84 -6.33 -14.93
CA LYS A 8 -21.22 -6.70 -15.29
C LYS A 8 -21.44 -6.51 -16.78
N LYS A 9 -22.57 -6.99 -17.31
CA LYS A 9 -22.89 -6.93 -18.75
C LYS A 9 -22.72 -5.54 -19.38
N HIS A 10 -23.11 -4.48 -18.66
CA HIS A 10 -23.00 -3.08 -19.12
C HIS A 10 -21.70 -2.38 -18.69
N GLN A 11 -20.81 -3.09 -18.01
CA GLN A 11 -19.51 -2.59 -17.55
C GLN A 11 -18.54 -3.80 -17.48
N PRO A 12 -18.11 -4.32 -18.65
CA PRO A 12 -17.16 -5.44 -18.70
C PRO A 12 -15.81 -5.03 -18.13
N CYS A 13 -15.02 -6.01 -17.73
CA CYS A 13 -13.61 -5.78 -17.39
C CYS A 13 -12.85 -5.26 -18.61
N GLU A 14 -12.17 -4.12 -18.47
CA GLU A 14 -11.42 -3.52 -19.59
C GLU A 14 -10.17 -4.31 -19.98
N ILE A 15 -9.71 -5.23 -19.11
CA ILE A 15 -8.51 -6.03 -19.36
C ILE A 15 -8.86 -7.36 -20.02
N CYS A 16 -9.86 -8.10 -19.52
CA CYS A 16 -10.18 -9.44 -20.02
C CYS A 16 -11.58 -9.56 -20.64
N GLY A 17 -12.38 -8.50 -20.65
CA GLY A 17 -13.76 -8.52 -21.16
C GLY A 17 -14.76 -9.28 -20.29
N ASP A 18 -14.35 -9.80 -19.12
CA ASP A 18 -15.23 -10.55 -18.23
C ASP A 18 -16.41 -9.72 -17.75
N THR A 19 -17.61 -10.30 -17.81
CA THR A 19 -18.88 -9.70 -17.36
C THR A 19 -19.51 -10.46 -16.18
N SER A 20 -18.81 -11.47 -15.65
CA SER A 20 -19.34 -12.38 -14.62
C SER A 20 -19.26 -11.82 -13.19
N GLY A 21 -18.70 -10.63 -12.99
CA GLY A 21 -18.49 -10.03 -11.67
C GLY A 21 -17.23 -10.51 -10.95
N LYS A 22 -16.38 -11.30 -11.63
CA LYS A 22 -15.11 -11.76 -11.09
C LYS A 22 -14.09 -10.63 -11.04
N CYS A 23 -14.06 -9.75 -12.03
CA CYS A 23 -13.18 -8.58 -12.03
C CYS A 23 -13.83 -7.40 -11.30
N ARG A 24 -13.03 -6.44 -10.84
CA ARG A 24 -13.53 -5.26 -10.12
C ARG A 24 -12.81 -4.00 -10.53
N THR A 25 -13.52 -2.90 -10.70
CA THR A 25 -12.96 -1.58 -11.00
C THR A 25 -13.17 -0.67 -9.80
N HIS A 26 -12.15 0.11 -9.44
CA HIS A 26 -12.29 1.14 -8.42
C HIS A 26 -13.25 2.24 -8.90
N GLN A 27 -13.97 2.88 -7.98
CA GLN A 27 -14.93 3.94 -8.34
C GLN A 27 -14.31 5.10 -9.14
N ASP A 28 -13.02 5.40 -8.88
CA ASP A 28 -12.27 6.44 -9.60
C ASP A 28 -11.77 5.99 -11.00
N GLY A 29 -12.03 4.74 -11.40
CA GLY A 29 -11.60 4.17 -12.68
C GLY A 29 -10.10 3.88 -12.80
N GLU A 30 -9.26 4.42 -11.91
CA GLU A 30 -7.80 4.29 -12.03
C GLU A 30 -7.24 2.89 -11.75
N ILE A 31 -7.92 2.10 -10.92
CA ILE A 31 -7.44 0.80 -10.45
C ILE A 31 -8.42 -0.28 -10.89
N LEU A 32 -7.90 -1.32 -11.53
CA LEU A 32 -8.66 -2.48 -11.93
C LEU A 32 -8.07 -3.76 -11.33
N LEU A 33 -8.93 -4.63 -10.81
CA LEU A 33 -8.62 -5.96 -10.30
C LEU A 33 -9.11 -6.98 -11.31
N CYS A 34 -8.17 -7.67 -11.95
CA CYS A 34 -8.47 -8.67 -12.96
C CYS A 34 -8.12 -10.07 -12.45
N MET A 35 -9.11 -10.97 -12.53
CA MET A 35 -8.94 -12.37 -12.11
C MET A 35 -8.42 -13.25 -13.24
N SER A 36 -8.77 -12.96 -14.50
CA SER A 36 -8.33 -13.74 -15.66
C SER A 36 -6.81 -13.65 -15.90
N PHE A 37 -6.22 -12.52 -15.50
CA PHE A 37 -4.78 -12.27 -15.58
C PHE A 37 -4.14 -12.21 -14.19
N SER A 38 -4.62 -13.05 -13.25
CA SER A 38 -4.05 -13.16 -11.90
C SER A 38 -2.60 -13.67 -11.90
N GLY A 39 -2.18 -14.40 -12.93
CA GLY A 39 -0.80 -14.88 -13.08
C GLY A 39 0.18 -13.86 -13.65
N SER A 40 -0.27 -12.65 -14.02
CA SER A 40 0.60 -11.65 -14.65
C SER A 40 1.65 -11.08 -13.69
N LYS A 41 2.85 -10.86 -14.21
CA LYS A 41 3.98 -10.34 -13.45
C LYS A 41 3.92 -8.82 -13.31
N PHE A 42 4.61 -8.28 -12.32
CA PHE A 42 4.73 -6.85 -12.13
C PHE A 42 5.36 -6.20 -13.37
N GLY A 43 4.68 -5.18 -13.88
CA GLY A 43 5.10 -4.44 -15.07
C GLY A 43 4.65 -5.04 -16.40
N GLU A 44 4.00 -6.19 -16.41
CA GLU A 44 3.36 -6.76 -17.61
C GLU A 44 2.24 -5.83 -18.10
N ILE A 45 2.14 -5.66 -19.42
CA ILE A 45 1.15 -4.78 -20.05
C ILE A 45 0.15 -5.64 -20.82
N GLN A 46 -1.13 -5.44 -20.57
CA GLN A 46 -2.23 -6.09 -21.26
C GLN A 46 -3.32 -5.07 -21.59
N ASN A 47 -3.72 -4.98 -22.87
CA ASN A 47 -4.79 -4.09 -23.33
C ASN A 47 -4.64 -2.62 -22.87
N GLY A 48 -3.41 -2.09 -22.83
CA GLY A 48 -3.14 -0.72 -22.38
C GLY A 48 -3.15 -0.53 -20.86
N TYR A 49 -3.20 -1.62 -20.09
CA TYR A 49 -3.10 -1.64 -18.64
C TYR A 49 -1.80 -2.29 -18.20
N LYS A 50 -1.11 -1.67 -17.23
CA LYS A 50 0.10 -2.20 -16.60
C LYS A 50 -0.23 -2.85 -15.25
N CYS A 51 0.29 -4.06 -15.05
CA CYS A 51 0.22 -4.74 -13.77
C CYS A 51 1.11 -4.01 -12.75
N ILE A 52 0.50 -3.44 -11.72
CA ILE A 52 1.20 -2.74 -10.63
C ILE A 52 1.33 -3.60 -9.37
N LYS A 53 0.63 -4.73 -9.31
CA LYS A 53 0.72 -5.68 -8.22
C LYS A 53 0.28 -7.07 -8.68
N GLU A 54 1.21 -8.01 -8.57
CA GLU A 54 0.97 -9.43 -8.81
C GLU A 54 -0.01 -10.01 -7.81
N ASP A 55 -0.70 -11.07 -8.21
CA ASP A 55 -1.49 -11.84 -7.27
C ASP A 55 -0.58 -12.54 -6.24
N LYS A 56 -0.88 -12.34 -4.96
CA LYS A 56 -0.21 -13.02 -3.84
C LYS A 56 -1.08 -14.17 -3.32
N GLY A 57 -1.75 -14.89 -4.22
CA GLY A 57 -2.69 -15.97 -3.89
C GLY A 57 -4.08 -15.50 -3.44
N LYS A 58 -4.47 -14.28 -3.79
CA LYS A 58 -5.80 -13.71 -3.50
C LYS A 58 -6.73 -13.71 -4.73
N GLY A 59 -6.26 -14.23 -5.87
CA GLY A 59 -7.04 -14.39 -7.09
C GLY A 59 -7.10 -13.15 -7.98
N TRP A 60 -6.46 -12.03 -7.61
CA TRP A 60 -6.49 -10.80 -8.43
C TRP A 60 -5.13 -10.17 -8.56
N SER A 61 -4.73 -9.91 -9.80
CA SER A 61 -3.68 -8.93 -10.10
C SER A 61 -4.29 -7.53 -10.15
N THR A 62 -3.53 -6.54 -9.70
CA THR A 62 -3.92 -5.12 -9.73
C THR A 62 -3.29 -4.42 -10.91
N TRP A 63 -4.12 -3.69 -11.63
CA TRP A 63 -3.78 -3.05 -12.88
C TRP A 63 -4.13 -1.56 -12.83
N LYS A 64 -3.36 -0.76 -13.57
CA LYS A 64 -3.67 0.64 -13.85
C LYS A 64 -3.48 0.91 -15.34
N ILE A 65 -4.13 1.94 -15.86
CA ILE A 65 -3.85 2.42 -17.22
C ILE A 65 -2.34 2.66 -17.34
N ASP A 66 -1.76 2.13 -18.41
CA ASP A 66 -0.34 2.24 -18.68
C ASP A 66 0.00 3.65 -19.15
N ASN A 67 0.22 4.53 -18.18
CA ASN A 67 0.70 5.90 -18.41
C ASN A 67 2.23 5.93 -18.64
N THR A 68 2.81 4.89 -19.26
CA THR A 68 4.22 4.90 -19.68
C THR A 68 4.46 5.77 -20.91
N GLN A 69 3.42 6.33 -21.53
CA GLN A 69 3.57 7.54 -22.33
C GLN A 69 4.37 8.57 -21.53
N GLU A 70 5.52 8.92 -22.09
CA GLU A 70 6.72 9.30 -21.38
C GLU A 70 6.45 10.41 -20.37
N TRP A 71 6.71 10.15 -19.09
CA TRP A 71 6.82 11.24 -18.13
C TRP A 71 7.79 12.27 -18.68
N THR A 72 7.29 13.48 -18.87
CA THR A 72 8.10 14.62 -19.28
C THR A 72 9.26 14.79 -18.31
N GLN A 73 10.38 15.35 -18.77
CA GLN A 73 11.55 15.60 -17.92
C GLN A 73 11.16 16.41 -16.66
N GLN A 74 10.21 17.32 -16.80
CA GLN A 74 9.63 18.10 -15.70
C GLN A 74 8.91 17.22 -14.68
N GLN A 75 8.00 16.34 -15.11
CA GLN A 75 7.29 15.43 -14.20
C GLN A 75 8.24 14.48 -13.45
N ARG A 76 9.30 14.01 -14.12
CA ARG A 76 10.36 13.21 -13.47
C ARG A 76 11.12 14.02 -12.42
N SER A 77 11.44 15.28 -12.71
CA SER A 77 12.11 16.20 -11.78
C SER A 77 11.24 16.48 -10.55
N GLU A 78 9.97 16.83 -10.77
CA GLU A 78 9.01 17.08 -9.68
C GLU A 78 8.82 15.86 -8.80
N TRP A 79 8.71 14.66 -9.38
CA TRP A 79 8.60 13.44 -8.59
C TRP A 79 9.84 13.17 -7.75
N LYS A 80 11.04 13.38 -8.31
CA LYS A 80 12.30 13.27 -7.54
C LYS A 80 12.33 14.27 -6.38
N GLN A 81 11.93 15.52 -6.61
CA GLN A 81 11.84 16.55 -5.56
C GLN A 81 10.84 16.15 -4.48
N ARG A 82 9.64 15.66 -4.85
CA ARG A 82 8.63 15.18 -3.90
C ARG A 82 9.13 14.00 -3.08
N LEU A 83 9.85 13.06 -3.71
CA LEU A 83 10.43 11.90 -3.03
C LEU A 83 11.50 12.33 -2.03
N GLU A 84 12.38 13.26 -2.41
CA GLU A 84 13.41 13.79 -1.53
C GLU A 84 12.82 14.59 -0.36
N ALA A 85 11.82 15.44 -0.62
CA ALA A 85 11.10 16.17 0.42
C ALA A 85 10.47 15.21 1.44
N ARG A 86 9.84 14.12 0.97
CA ARG A 86 9.27 13.09 1.85
C ARG A 86 10.34 12.39 2.68
N ARG A 87 11.50 12.05 2.10
CA ARG A 87 12.63 11.46 2.84
C ARG A 87 13.17 12.39 3.91
N ARG A 88 13.35 13.68 3.60
CA ARG A 88 13.79 14.70 4.57
C ARG A 88 12.79 14.87 5.70
N GLN A 89 11.50 14.87 5.39
CA GLN A 89 10.45 14.95 6.41
C GLN A 89 10.46 13.72 7.32
N GLN A 90 10.59 12.52 6.77
CA GLN A 90 10.69 11.29 7.55
C GLN A 90 11.93 11.32 8.47
N ALA A 91 13.10 11.72 7.94
CA ALA A 91 14.32 11.83 8.73
C ALA A 91 14.16 12.82 9.91
N LYS A 92 13.54 13.98 9.68
CA LYS A 92 13.24 14.94 10.76
C LYS A 92 12.30 14.37 11.82
N GLN A 93 11.29 13.59 11.41
CA GLN A 93 10.37 12.94 12.34
C GLN A 93 11.09 11.87 13.17
N ASP A 94 11.97 11.10 12.53
CA ASP A 94 12.73 10.05 13.19
C ASP A 94 13.76 10.64 14.17
N GLU A 95 14.43 11.74 13.80
CA GLU A 95 15.32 12.50 14.69
C GLU A 95 14.56 13.14 15.87
N ALA A 96 13.39 13.73 15.61
CA ALA A 96 12.53 14.26 16.67
C ALA A 96 12.01 13.15 17.61
N ARG A 97 11.74 11.94 17.07
CA ARG A 97 11.36 10.78 17.88
C ARG A 97 12.54 10.28 18.71
N ALA A 98 13.72 10.18 18.12
CA ALA A 98 14.95 9.74 18.78
C ALA A 98 15.37 10.69 19.91
N SER A 99 15.29 12.00 19.69
CA SER A 99 15.62 13.00 20.72
C SER A 99 14.64 13.02 21.89
N ARG A 100 13.39 12.61 21.67
CA ARG A 100 12.38 12.43 22.74
C ARG A 100 12.42 11.04 23.38
N ALA A 101 13.18 10.11 22.82
CA ALA A 101 13.25 8.76 23.36
C ALA A 101 14.01 8.77 24.69
N LEU A 102 13.49 8.03 25.67
CA LEU A 102 14.17 7.83 26.94
C LEU A 102 15.47 7.07 26.70
N SER A 103 16.52 7.42 27.45
CA SER A 103 17.72 6.59 27.53
C SER A 103 17.38 5.19 28.08
N GLU A 104 18.20 4.20 27.77
CA GLU A 104 17.99 2.82 28.26
C GLU A 104 17.84 2.76 29.78
N ARG A 105 18.62 3.57 30.52
CA ARG A 105 18.50 3.69 31.96
C ARG A 105 17.14 4.24 32.41
N GLN A 106 16.66 5.31 31.78
CA GLN A 106 15.35 5.90 32.11
C GLN A 106 14.20 4.96 31.75
N LYS A 107 14.32 4.21 30.65
CA LYS A 107 13.36 3.15 30.30
C LYS A 107 13.31 2.08 31.38
N HIS A 108 14.47 1.61 31.84
CA HIS A 108 14.55 0.61 32.90
C HIS A 108 13.94 1.13 34.21
N GLU A 109 14.26 2.36 34.61
CA GLU A 109 13.69 2.98 35.81
C GLU A 109 12.16 3.10 35.73
N GLN A 110 11.61 3.50 34.58
CA GLN A 110 10.15 3.52 34.39
C GLN A 110 9.53 2.12 34.41
N TYR A 111 10.19 1.15 33.78
CA TYR A 111 9.72 -0.24 33.75
C TYR A 111 9.67 -0.85 35.15
N GLN A 112 10.71 -0.63 35.96
CA GLN A 112 10.76 -1.08 37.35
C GLN A 112 9.64 -0.44 38.20
N LYS A 113 9.34 0.85 38.00
CA LYS A 113 8.22 1.51 38.68
C LYS A 113 6.88 0.87 38.33
N MET A 114 6.63 0.62 37.04
CA MET A 114 5.41 -0.05 36.60
C MET A 114 5.31 -1.48 37.13
N LEU A 115 6.41 -2.23 37.16
CA LEU A 115 6.43 -3.57 37.75
C LEU A 115 6.15 -3.56 39.26
N ALA A 116 6.64 -2.57 39.99
CA ALA A 116 6.40 -2.45 41.42
C ALA A 116 4.94 -2.13 41.77
N GLU A 117 4.17 -1.56 40.82
CA GLU A 117 2.73 -1.31 40.97
C GLU A 117 1.87 -2.53 40.61
N LEU A 118 2.46 -3.56 40.01
CA LEU A 118 1.76 -4.78 39.62
C LEU A 118 1.92 -5.84 40.73
N ASP A 119 0.80 -6.17 41.37
CA ASP A 119 0.74 -7.33 42.27
C ASP A 119 0.45 -8.61 41.47
N LEU A 120 1.13 -9.69 41.84
CA LEU A 120 0.87 -11.02 41.27
C LEU A 120 -0.50 -11.52 41.72
N HIS A 121 -1.24 -12.13 40.80
CA HIS A 121 -2.48 -12.81 41.14
C HIS A 121 -2.16 -13.96 42.12
N PRO A 122 -3.03 -14.28 43.10
CA PRO A 122 -2.78 -15.32 44.09
C PRO A 122 -2.48 -16.70 43.50
N ASP A 123 -3.01 -16.99 42.30
CA ASP A 123 -2.80 -18.25 41.58
C ASP A 123 -1.41 -18.34 40.92
N ASP A 124 -0.70 -17.20 40.78
CA ASP A 124 0.63 -17.08 40.17
C ASP A 124 1.76 -16.92 41.21
N ARG A 125 1.45 -17.10 42.50
CA ARG A 125 2.40 -16.97 43.62
C ARG A 125 3.18 -18.25 43.92
#